data_AF-A0A0R1UTN4-F1
#
_entry.id   AF-A0A0R1UTN4-F1
#
_cell.length_a   1.000
_cell.length_b   1.000
_cell.length_c   1.000
_cell.angle_alpha   90.00
_cell.angle_beta   90.00
_cell.angle_gamma   90.00
#
_symmetry.space_group_name_H-M   'P 1'
#
loop_
_entity.id
_entity.type
_entity.pdbx_description
1 polymer ?
#
loop_
_entity_poly.entity_id
_entity_poly.type
_entity_poly.pdbx_seq_one_letter_code
_entity_poly.pdbx_strand_id
1 'polypeptide(L)'
;MANWSYLVAYLISFLFIGVAWYNHHYMFSLTKRVTKQIYWVNNFWILTMSMLPVSTAWAGRFINDVQPELFYFIIFTLWAWAYAALSYTIMRANRDDHPEIAQKIRRMSVYRMHASVWFWLIWAGVVALIFYWPPVSLVFTLIELIMMAILTPADSDRLFS
;
A
#
# COMPACT_ATOMS: atom_id res chain seq x y z
N MET A 1 -0.13 -8.70 -32.17
CA MET A 1 0.86 -7.80 -31.55
C MET A 1 0.35 -7.38 -30.17
N ALA A 2 1.25 -7.19 -29.21
CA ALA A 2 1.10 -6.57 -27.87
C ALA A 2 1.23 -7.49 -26.63
N ASN A 3 2.44 -8.01 -26.40
CA ASN A 3 2.87 -8.55 -25.07
C ASN A 3 3.49 -7.46 -24.19
N TRP A 4 3.73 -6.27 -24.74
CA TRP A 4 4.41 -5.17 -24.04
C TRP A 4 3.53 -4.54 -22.94
N SER A 5 2.22 -4.45 -23.14
CA SER A 5 1.29 -3.92 -22.12
C SER A 5 1.28 -4.77 -20.85
N TYR A 6 1.31 -6.10 -20.97
CA TYR A 6 1.42 -7.01 -19.83
C TYR A 6 2.75 -6.84 -19.10
N LEU A 7 3.86 -6.70 -19.84
CA LEU A 7 5.17 -6.49 -19.23
C LEU A 7 5.23 -5.15 -18.49
N VAL A 8 4.67 -4.07 -19.06
CA VAL A 8 4.59 -2.76 -18.40
C VAL A 8 3.73 -2.82 -17.13
N ALA A 9 2.54 -3.43 -17.20
CA ALA A 9 1.67 -3.59 -16.04
C ALA A 9 2.34 -4.44 -14.93
N TYR A 10 3.07 -5.48 -15.32
CA TYR A 10 3.90 -6.28 -14.41
C TYR A 10 5.00 -5.46 -13.76
N LEU A 11 5.77 -4.69 -14.53
CA LEU A 11 6.87 -3.86 -14.01
C LEU A 11 6.37 -2.77 -13.06
N ILE A 12 5.25 -2.10 -13.38
CA ILE A 12 4.61 -1.13 -12.48
C ILE A 12 4.20 -1.82 -11.17
N SER A 13 3.57 -2.99 -11.27
CA SER A 13 3.18 -3.77 -10.09
C SER A 13 4.39 -4.23 -9.28
N PHE A 14 5.50 -4.60 -9.93
CA PHE A 14 6.75 -4.96 -9.27
C PHE A 14 7.36 -3.78 -8.51
N LEU A 15 7.40 -2.59 -9.13
CA LEU A 15 7.87 -1.36 -8.48
C LEU A 15 7.00 -1.02 -7.26
N PHE A 16 5.67 -1.14 -7.41
CA PHE A 16 4.76 -1.00 -6.29
C PHE A 16 5.10 -1.97 -5.16
N ILE A 17 5.30 -3.24 -5.52
CA ILE A 17 5.64 -4.28 -4.56
C ILE A 17 6.94 -3.96 -3.82
N GLY A 18 7.99 -3.56 -4.54
CA GLY A 18 9.28 -3.21 -3.96
C GLY A 18 9.19 -2.04 -2.96
N VAL A 19 8.51 -0.96 -3.32
CA VAL A 19 8.37 0.23 -2.45
C VAL A 19 7.57 -0.08 -1.19
N ALA A 20 6.46 -0.79 -1.34
CA ALA A 20 5.65 -1.24 -0.24
C ALA A 20 6.41 -2.22 0.68
N TRP A 21 7.20 -3.13 0.10
CA TRP A 21 8.01 -4.07 0.86
C TRP A 21 9.14 -3.36 1.62
N TYR A 22 9.75 -2.31 1.06
CA TYR A 22 10.72 -1.48 1.77
C TYR A 22 10.12 -0.85 3.04
N ASN A 23 8.94 -0.24 2.92
CA ASN A 23 8.22 0.33 4.06
C ASN A 23 7.79 -0.75 5.08
N HIS A 24 7.37 -1.93 4.61
CA HIS A 24 7.07 -3.08 5.48
C HIS A 24 8.32 -3.58 6.21
N HIS A 25 9.45 -3.70 5.52
CA HIS A 25 10.72 -4.14 6.09
C HIS A 25 11.19 -3.20 7.20
N TYR A 26 11.14 -1.88 6.98
CA TYR A 26 11.42 -0.90 8.02
C TYR A 26 10.51 -1.08 9.24
N MET A 27 9.20 -1.26 9.03
CA MET A 27 8.27 -1.48 10.14
C MET A 27 8.58 -2.77 10.93
N PHE A 28 8.91 -3.85 10.24
CA PHE A 28 9.23 -5.13 10.88
C PHE A 28 10.62 -5.17 11.52
N SER A 29 11.61 -4.44 11.02
CA SER A 29 12.95 -4.37 11.63
C SER A 29 12.94 -3.66 12.99
N LEU A 30 11.99 -2.73 13.19
CA LEU A 30 11.74 -2.11 14.49
C LEU A 30 11.08 -3.07 15.49
N THR A 31 10.28 -4.02 15.01
CA THR A 31 9.37 -4.83 15.83
C THR A 31 10.12 -5.79 16.76
N LYS A 32 9.77 -5.82 18.06
CA LYS A 32 10.37 -6.74 19.05
C LYS A 32 9.46 -7.89 19.44
N ARG A 33 8.15 -7.70 19.31
CA ARG A 33 7.13 -8.72 19.59
C ARG A 33 6.23 -8.93 18.38
N VAL A 34 6.14 -10.17 17.93
CA VAL A 34 5.21 -10.62 16.88
C VAL A 34 4.20 -11.58 17.50
N THR A 35 2.91 -11.23 17.40
CA THR A 35 1.81 -12.05 17.92
C THR A 35 1.14 -12.84 16.81
N LYS A 36 0.34 -13.85 17.16
CA LYS A 36 -0.52 -14.57 16.19
C LYS A 36 -1.45 -13.62 15.41
N GLN A 37 -1.91 -12.55 16.05
CA GLN A 37 -2.74 -11.54 15.38
C GLN A 37 -1.94 -10.79 14.30
N ILE A 38 -0.72 -10.36 14.59
CA ILE A 38 0.17 -9.71 13.60
C ILE A 38 0.40 -10.63 12.41
N TYR A 39 0.65 -11.92 12.67
CA TYR A 39 0.83 -12.91 11.61
C TYR A 39 -0.37 -12.98 10.65
N TRP A 40 -1.59 -13.07 11.15
CA TRP A 40 -2.78 -13.16 10.29
C TRP A 40 -3.08 -11.86 9.54
N VAL A 41 -2.92 -10.71 10.19
CA VAL A 41 -3.07 -9.40 9.53
C VAL A 41 -2.00 -9.23 8.43
N ASN A 42 -0.78 -9.70 8.67
CA ASN A 42 0.28 -9.72 7.67
C ASN A 42 -0.08 -10.63 6.48
N ASN A 43 -0.66 -11.81 6.72
CA ASN A 43 -1.10 -12.68 5.62
C ASN A 43 -2.22 -12.05 4.79
N PHE A 44 -3.16 -11.36 5.42
CA PHE A 44 -4.18 -10.59 4.69
C PHE A 44 -3.56 -9.49 3.83
N TRP A 45 -2.56 -8.77 4.36
CA TRP A 45 -1.80 -7.79 3.58
C TRP A 45 -1.08 -8.45 2.39
N ILE A 46 -0.38 -9.58 2.60
CA ILE A 46 0.30 -10.33 1.53
C ILE A 46 -0.71 -10.81 0.46
N LEU A 47 -1.90 -11.25 0.86
CA LEU A 47 -2.95 -11.66 -0.09
C LEU A 47 -3.34 -10.50 -1.00
N THR A 48 -3.69 -9.34 -0.42
CA THR A 48 -4.04 -8.14 -1.21
C THR A 48 -2.89 -7.70 -2.11
N MET A 49 -1.66 -7.81 -1.61
CA MET A 49 -0.44 -7.50 -2.35
C MET A 49 -0.23 -8.41 -3.56
N SER A 50 -0.48 -9.72 -3.41
CA SER A 50 -0.36 -10.69 -4.50
C SER A 50 -1.40 -10.50 -5.62
N MET A 51 -2.49 -9.80 -5.33
CA MET A 51 -3.55 -9.50 -6.30
C MET A 51 -3.25 -8.26 -7.15
N LEU A 52 -2.28 -7.41 -6.74
CA LEU A 52 -1.93 -6.21 -7.48
C LEU A 52 -1.56 -6.49 -8.95
N PRO A 53 -0.66 -7.44 -9.28
CA PRO A 53 -0.30 -7.70 -10.68
C PRO A 53 -1.50 -8.10 -11.56
N VAL A 54 -2.40 -8.92 -11.01
CA VAL A 54 -3.61 -9.38 -11.71
C VAL A 54 -4.55 -8.20 -11.95
N SER A 55 -4.80 -7.39 -10.92
CA SER A 55 -5.71 -6.26 -11.01
C SER A 55 -5.18 -5.12 -11.90
N THR A 56 -3.89 -4.79 -11.81
CA THR A 56 -3.22 -3.80 -12.67
C THR A 56 -3.22 -4.23 -14.13
N ALA A 57 -2.98 -5.52 -14.41
CA ALA A 57 -3.01 -6.04 -15.77
C ALA A 57 -4.42 -5.98 -16.38
N TRP A 58 -5.46 -6.24 -15.58
CA TRP A 58 -6.84 -6.15 -16.05
C TRP A 58 -7.25 -4.69 -16.33
N ALA A 59 -6.98 -3.77 -15.40
CA ALA A 59 -7.20 -2.34 -15.59
C ALA A 59 -6.41 -1.80 -16.79
N GLY A 60 -5.12 -2.10 -16.89
CA GLY A 60 -4.27 -1.62 -17.99
C GLY A 60 -4.68 -2.14 -19.37
N ARG A 61 -5.32 -3.32 -19.46
CA ARG A 61 -5.86 -3.85 -20.73
C ARG A 61 -7.15 -3.14 -21.15
N PHE A 62 -7.94 -2.68 -20.19
CA PHE A 62 -9.25 -2.07 -20.39
C PHE A 62 -9.32 -0.73 -19.67
N ILE A 63 -8.34 0.14 -19.95
CA ILE A 63 -8.07 1.37 -19.16
C ILE A 63 -9.23 2.38 -19.19
N ASN A 64 -10.11 2.29 -20.18
CA ASN A 64 -11.29 3.16 -20.31
C ASN A 64 -12.58 2.50 -19.82
N ASP A 65 -12.51 1.30 -19.25
CA ASP A 65 -13.68 0.58 -18.73
C ASP A 65 -13.77 0.75 -17.22
N VAL A 66 -14.99 1.00 -16.72
CA VAL A 66 -15.25 1.27 -15.31
C VAL A 66 -15.01 0.04 -14.44
N GLN A 67 -15.40 -1.16 -14.88
CA GLN A 67 -15.36 -2.36 -14.05
C GLN A 67 -13.92 -2.81 -13.72
N PRO A 68 -12.98 -2.87 -14.68
CA PRO A 68 -11.58 -3.23 -14.41
C PRO A 68 -10.88 -2.21 -13.50
N GLU A 69 -11.13 -0.92 -13.69
CA GLU A 69 -10.59 0.16 -12.85
C GLU A 69 -11.15 0.12 -11.43
N LEU A 70 -12.47 -0.10 -11.26
CA LEU A 70 -13.07 -0.32 -9.93
C LEU A 70 -12.47 -1.56 -9.24
N PHE A 71 -12.29 -2.66 -9.96
CA PHE A 71 -11.68 -3.86 -9.38
C PHE A 71 -10.25 -3.59 -8.90
N TYR A 72 -9.44 -2.94 -9.73
CA TYR A 72 -8.11 -2.49 -9.36
C TYR A 72 -8.14 -1.61 -8.11
N PHE A 73 -9.01 -0.61 -8.09
CA PHE A 73 -9.11 0.33 -6.99
C PHE A 73 -9.61 -0.33 -5.69
N ILE A 74 -10.47 -1.35 -5.77
CA ILE A 74 -10.88 -2.17 -4.62
C ILE A 74 -9.69 -2.96 -4.06
N ILE A 75 -8.93 -3.65 -4.91
CA ILE A 75 -7.74 -4.39 -4.45
C ILE A 75 -6.73 -3.46 -3.80
N PHE A 76 -6.49 -2.31 -4.42
CA PHE A 76 -5.66 -1.25 -3.87
C PHE A 76 -6.15 -0.76 -2.50
N THR A 77 -7.46 -0.54 -2.37
CA THR A 77 -8.09 -0.11 -1.11
C THR A 77 -7.91 -1.14 -0.01
N LEU A 78 -8.12 -2.43 -0.33
CA LEU A 78 -7.90 -3.51 0.62
C LEU A 78 -6.44 -3.58 1.06
N TRP A 79 -5.50 -3.37 0.15
CA TRP A 79 -4.07 -3.29 0.44
C TRP A 79 -3.74 -2.12 1.40
N ALA A 80 -4.25 -0.92 1.11
CA ALA A 80 -4.09 0.27 1.93
C ALA A 80 -4.64 0.05 3.36
N TRP A 81 -5.84 -0.51 3.46
CA TRP A 81 -6.47 -0.86 4.74
C TRP A 81 -5.66 -1.91 5.50
N ALA A 82 -5.23 -2.97 4.81
CA ALA A 82 -4.44 -4.04 5.40
C ALA A 82 -3.09 -3.53 5.91
N TYR A 83 -2.44 -2.61 5.19
CA TYR A 83 -1.18 -1.99 5.62
C TYR A 83 -1.41 -1.17 6.91
N ALA A 84 -2.41 -0.29 6.92
CA ALA A 84 -2.73 0.52 8.10
C ALA A 84 -3.12 -0.35 9.32
N ALA A 85 -3.88 -1.42 9.10
CA ALA A 85 -4.25 -2.39 10.13
C ALA A 85 -3.03 -3.16 10.66
N LEU A 86 -2.10 -3.55 9.78
CA LEU A 86 -0.85 -4.22 10.16
C LEU A 86 0.03 -3.30 11.02
N SER A 87 0.24 -2.06 10.56
CA SER A 87 0.97 -1.03 11.33
C SER A 87 0.34 -0.81 12.70
N TYR A 88 -0.99 -0.63 12.77
CA TYR A 88 -1.70 -0.46 14.03
C TYR A 88 -1.52 -1.66 14.97
N THR A 89 -1.62 -2.87 14.44
CA THR A 89 -1.50 -4.11 15.24
C THR A 89 -0.09 -4.28 15.79
N ILE A 90 0.94 -3.96 15.01
CA ILE A 90 2.34 -3.96 15.45
C ILE A 90 2.58 -2.93 16.54
N MET A 91 2.13 -1.69 16.35
CA MET A 91 2.22 -0.65 17.37
C MET A 91 1.56 -1.09 18.67
N ARG A 92 0.32 -1.61 18.59
CA ARG A 92 -0.43 -2.05 19.76
C ARG A 92 0.26 -3.18 20.53
N ALA A 93 0.87 -4.13 19.83
CA ALA A 93 1.53 -5.27 20.46
C ALA A 93 2.87 -4.92 21.15
N ASN A 94 3.50 -3.81 20.75
CA ASN A 94 4.80 -3.39 21.27
C ASN A 94 4.70 -2.16 22.20
N ARG A 95 3.54 -1.51 22.31
CA ARG A 95 3.41 -0.20 22.98
C ARG A 95 3.80 -0.18 24.47
N ASP A 96 3.56 -1.28 25.18
CA ASP A 96 3.72 -1.33 26.64
C ASP A 96 5.20 -1.53 27.01
N ASP A 97 5.91 -2.37 26.25
CA ASP A 97 7.32 -2.71 26.48
C ASP A 97 8.29 -1.80 25.69
N HIS A 98 7.86 -1.31 24.52
CA HIS A 98 8.67 -0.60 23.53
C HIS A 98 7.91 0.57 22.86
N PRO A 99 7.53 1.62 23.62
CA PRO A 99 6.73 2.74 23.13
C PRO A 99 7.38 3.51 21.97
N GLU A 100 8.72 3.49 21.86
CA GLU A 100 9.48 4.10 20.77
C GLU A 100 9.16 3.48 19.40
N ILE A 101 8.86 2.18 19.34
CA ILE A 101 8.45 1.49 18.10
C ILE A 101 7.14 2.08 17.59
N ALA A 102 6.18 2.26 18.50
CA ALA A 102 4.88 2.84 18.16
C ALA A 102 5.02 4.28 17.66
N GLN A 103 5.92 5.08 18.27
CA GLN A 103 6.19 6.45 17.81
C GLN A 103 6.83 6.49 16.42
N LYS A 104 7.80 5.61 16.14
CA LYS A 104 8.44 5.53 14.83
C LYS A 104 7.45 5.13 13.74
N ILE A 105 6.67 4.06 13.96
CA ILE A 105 5.66 3.60 12.99
C ILE A 105 4.59 4.68 12.75
N ARG A 106 4.12 5.35 13.82
CA ARG A 106 3.14 6.44 13.69
C ARG A 106 3.65 7.63 12.88
N ARG A 107 4.97 7.82 12.79
CA ARG A 107 5.60 8.90 12.00
C ARG A 107 5.85 8.50 10.54
N MET A 108 5.75 7.22 10.18
CA MET A 108 5.89 6.77 8.80
C MET A 108 4.83 7.45 7.91
N SER A 109 5.28 8.00 6.78
CA SER A 109 4.41 8.72 5.83
C SER A 109 3.25 7.85 5.35
N VAL A 110 3.56 6.60 4.95
CA VAL A 110 2.61 5.61 4.47
C VAL A 110 1.52 5.30 5.51
N TYR A 111 1.88 5.16 6.79
CA TYR A 111 0.87 4.94 7.83
C TYR A 111 0.00 6.18 8.04
N ARG A 112 0.63 7.36 8.16
CA ARG A 112 -0.09 8.62 8.38
C ARG A 112 -1.06 8.96 7.26
N MET A 113 -0.67 8.69 6.02
CA MET A 113 -1.48 8.89 4.83
C MET A 113 -2.74 8.00 4.91
N HIS A 114 -2.57 6.69 5.06
CA HIS A 114 -3.69 5.74 5.10
C HIS A 114 -4.56 5.82 6.36
N ALA A 115 -4.03 6.36 7.46
CA ALA A 115 -4.80 6.63 8.68
C ALA A 115 -5.53 8.00 8.64
N SER A 116 -5.21 8.87 7.68
CA SER A 116 -5.79 10.21 7.60
C SER A 116 -7.20 10.18 7.03
N VAL A 117 -8.13 10.94 7.64
CA VAL A 117 -9.48 11.12 7.09
C VAL A 117 -9.46 11.77 5.70
N TRP A 118 -8.49 12.66 5.44
CA TRP A 118 -8.37 13.33 4.15
C TRP A 118 -8.05 12.38 3.01
N PHE A 119 -7.26 11.33 3.29
CA PHE A 119 -7.01 10.28 2.31
C PHE A 119 -8.31 9.60 1.88
N TRP A 120 -9.16 9.24 2.85
CA TRP A 120 -10.44 8.58 2.59
C TRP A 120 -11.47 9.50 1.91
N LEU A 121 -11.41 10.81 2.16
CA LEU A 121 -12.22 11.80 1.43
C LEU A 121 -11.78 11.92 -0.04
N ILE A 122 -10.47 12.01 -0.29
CA ILE A 122 -9.92 12.04 -1.66
C ILE A 122 -10.25 10.73 -2.37
N TRP A 123 -10.06 9.60 -1.69
CA TRP A 123 -10.42 8.27 -2.20
C TRP A 123 -11.88 8.20 -2.66
N ALA A 124 -12.83 8.71 -1.86
CA ALA A 124 -14.24 8.73 -2.23
C ALA A 124 -14.49 9.59 -3.48
N GLY A 125 -13.77 10.71 -3.61
CA GLY A 125 -13.76 11.52 -4.83
C GLY A 125 -13.24 10.75 -6.05
N VAL A 126 -12.15 9.99 -5.89
CA VAL A 126 -11.60 9.13 -6.94
C VAL A 126 -12.60 8.06 -7.37
N VAL A 127 -13.30 7.40 -6.44
CA VAL A 127 -14.38 6.45 -6.77
C VAL A 127 -15.42 7.08 -7.67
N ALA A 128 -15.89 8.29 -7.33
CA ALA A 128 -16.87 9.00 -8.16
C ALA A 128 -16.29 9.34 -9.55
N LEU A 129 -15.02 9.77 -9.61
CA LEU A 129 -14.35 10.13 -10.87
C LEU A 129 -14.10 8.92 -11.78
N ILE A 130 -13.96 7.71 -11.26
CA ILE A 130 -13.79 6.49 -12.08
C ILE A 130 -14.96 6.31 -13.06
N PHE A 131 -16.18 6.71 -12.69
CA PHE A 131 -17.35 6.60 -13.59
C PHE A 131 -17.32 7.59 -14.78
N TYR A 132 -16.48 8.62 -14.71
CA TYR A 132 -16.34 9.64 -15.76
C TYR A 132 -15.02 9.50 -16.53
N TRP A 133 -13.94 9.21 -15.81
CA TRP A 133 -12.61 9.01 -16.37
C TRP A 133 -11.92 7.85 -15.63
N PRO A 134 -12.18 6.59 -16.04
CA PRO A 134 -11.68 5.40 -15.36
C PRO A 134 -10.16 5.37 -15.07
N PRO A 135 -9.27 5.87 -15.95
CA PRO A 135 -7.82 5.89 -15.68
C PRO A 135 -7.39 6.67 -14.42
N VAL A 136 -8.30 7.45 -13.81
CA VAL A 136 -8.02 8.25 -12.61
C VAL A 136 -7.51 7.42 -11.43
N SER A 137 -7.94 6.16 -11.27
CA SER A 137 -7.44 5.27 -10.23
C SER A 137 -5.96 4.95 -10.41
N LEU A 138 -5.53 4.60 -11.62
CA LEU A 138 -4.12 4.33 -11.92
C LEU A 138 -3.24 5.57 -11.71
N VAL A 139 -3.73 6.76 -12.06
CA VAL A 139 -3.02 8.01 -11.81
C VAL A 139 -2.87 8.26 -10.31
N PHE A 140 -3.96 8.10 -9.56
CA PHE A 140 -3.98 8.26 -8.11
C PHE A 140 -2.99 7.30 -7.42
N THR A 141 -3.02 6.02 -7.76
CA THR A 141 -2.13 5.01 -7.17
C THR A 141 -0.67 5.19 -7.57
N LEU A 142 -0.38 5.70 -8.78
CA LEU A 142 0.97 6.04 -9.20
C LEU A 142 1.54 7.21 -8.39
N ILE A 143 0.73 8.24 -8.14
CA ILE A 143 1.12 9.36 -7.27
C ILE A 143 1.43 8.85 -5.88
N GLU A 144 0.57 7.97 -5.35
CA GLU A 144 0.77 7.38 -4.03
C GLU A 144 2.05 6.55 -3.95
N LEU A 145 2.31 5.73 -4.97
CA LEU A 145 3.55 4.97 -5.09
C LEU A 145 4.79 5.88 -5.05
N ILE A 146 4.78 6.97 -5.82
CA ILE A 146 5.88 7.95 -5.85
C ILE A 146 6.06 8.58 -4.46
N MET A 147 4.97 9.00 -3.82
CA MET A 147 5.01 9.55 -2.47
C MET A 147 5.60 8.54 -1.47
N MET A 148 5.18 7.28 -1.52
CA MET A 148 5.69 6.21 -0.66
C MET A 148 7.17 5.88 -0.91
N ALA A 149 7.63 6.01 -2.15
CA ALA A 149 9.01 5.75 -2.55
C ALA A 149 9.96 6.86 -2.08
N ILE A 150 9.49 8.12 -2.10
CA ILE A 150 10.31 9.29 -1.76
C ILE A 150 10.23 9.61 -0.26
N LEU A 151 9.05 9.51 0.35
CA LEU A 151 8.81 9.96 1.72
C LEU A 151 9.07 8.83 2.73
N THR A 152 10.24 8.21 2.69
CA THR A 152 10.62 7.17 3.66
C THR A 152 11.18 7.78 4.95
N PRO A 153 11.11 7.06 6.10
CA PRO A 153 11.74 7.51 7.34
C PRO A 153 13.26 7.75 7.17
N ALA A 154 13.81 8.80 7.78
CA ALA A 154 15.22 9.17 7.59
C ALA A 154 16.22 8.15 8.17
N ASP A 155 15.78 7.27 9.06
CA ASP A 155 16.57 6.18 9.62
C ASP A 155 16.31 4.83 8.94
N SER A 156 15.57 4.80 7.82
CA SER A 156 15.15 3.55 7.19
C SER A 156 16.28 2.76 6.51
N ASP A 157 17.41 3.40 6.26
CA ASP A 157 18.65 2.83 5.72
C ASP A 157 19.71 2.55 6.82
N ARG A 158 19.43 2.88 8.08
CA ARG A 158 20.37 2.83 9.23
C ARG A 158 19.88 1.96 10.38
N LEU A 159 19.30 0.80 10.05
CA LEU A 159 18.64 -0.07 11.02
C LEU A 159 19.58 -0.73 12.03
N PHE A 160 20.87 -0.90 11.67
CA PHE A 160 21.85 -1.66 12.45
C PHE A 160 23.16 -0.91 12.69
N SER A 161 23.20 0.39 12.36
CA SER A 161 24.38 1.26 12.50
C SER A 161 24.34 2.09 13.77
#